data_AF-A0A8J6BIH9-F1
#
_entry.id   AF-A0A8J6BIH9-F1
#
_cell.length_a   1.000
_cell.length_b   1.000
_cell.length_c   1.000
_cell.angle_alpha   90.00
_cell.angle_beta   90.00
_cell.angle_gamma   90.00
#
_symmetry.space_group_name_H-M   'P 1'
#
loop_
_entity.id
_entity.type
_entity.pdbx_description
1 polymer ?
#
loop_
_entity_poly.entity_id
_entity_poly.type
_entity_poly.pdbx_seq_one_letter_code
_entity_poly.pdbx_strand_id
1 'polypeptide(L)' 'MAGFRVRAAEAGDCEEIIRMIQELADYEKLSDQVKNTAEDLRRDGFKETSPLFRSLVVESEDEQQQTTGLHIM' A
#
# COMPACT_ATOMS: atom_id res chain seq x y z
N MET A 1 21.27 -13.03 -0.48
CA MET A 1 19.83 -12.96 -0.79
C MET A 1 19.27 -11.90 0.11
N ALA A 2 18.81 -10.77 -0.45
CA ALA A 2 18.13 -9.76 0.35
C ALA A 2 16.88 -10.42 0.95
N GLY A 3 16.79 -10.40 2.28
CA GLY A 3 15.61 -10.89 2.97
C GLY A 3 14.44 -9.94 2.72
N PHE A 4 13.24 -10.49 2.62
CA PHE A 4 12.02 -9.72 2.55
C PHE A 4 11.01 -10.33 3.52
N ARG A 5 10.32 -9.47 4.26
CA ARG A 5 9.30 -9.88 5.21
C ARG A 5 7.96 -9.34 4.74
N VAL A 6 6.98 -10.22 4.70
CA VAL A 6 5.60 -9.85 4.37
C VAL A 6 4.84 -9.71 5.68
N ARG A 7 4.21 -8.56 5.90
CA ARG A 7 3.33 -8.32 7.06
C ARG A 7 2.03 -7.66 6.61
N ALA A 8 1.02 -7.72 7.49
CA ALA A 8 -0.19 -6.92 7.28
C ALA A 8 0.18 -5.44 7.32
N ALA A 9 -0.38 -4.67 6.40
CA ALA A 9 -0.27 -3.21 6.44
C ALA A 9 -0.81 -2.69 7.78
N GLU A 10 -0.26 -1.58 8.25
CA GLU A 10 -0.77 -0.80 9.37
C GLU A 10 -1.10 0.64 8.92
N ALA A 11 -1.76 1.42 9.78
CA ALA A 11 -2.15 2.78 9.45
C ALA A 11 -0.95 3.67 9.08
N GLY A 12 0.25 3.37 9.61
CA GLY A 12 1.51 4.02 9.25
C GLY A 12 1.93 3.78 7.80
N ASP A 13 1.61 2.63 7.22
CA ASP A 13 2.00 2.28 5.84
C ASP A 13 1.11 2.94 4.77
N CYS A 14 0.00 3.58 5.16
CA CYS A 14 -0.96 4.15 4.21
C CYS A 14 -0.34 5.17 3.24
N GLU A 15 0.66 5.92 3.71
CA GLU A 15 1.38 6.89 2.89
C GLU A 15 2.22 6.22 1.80
N GLU A 16 2.90 5.13 2.12
CA GLU A 16 3.64 4.35 1.12
C GLU A 16 2.69 3.60 0.19
N ILE A 17 1.59 3.04 0.71
CA ILE A 17 0.57 2.34 -0.10
C ILE A 17 -0.03 3.28 -1.15
N ILE A 18 -0.42 4.49 -0.77
CA ILE A 18 -0.98 5.44 -1.75
C ILE A 18 0.09 5.87 -2.76
N ARG A 19 1.35 6.02 -2.34
CA ARG A 19 2.45 6.33 -3.25
C ARG A 19 2.58 5.25 -4.33
N MET A 20 2.58 3.98 -3.93
CA MET A 20 2.69 2.86 -4.88
C MET A 20 1.46 2.73 -5.78
N ILE A 21 0.25 2.96 -5.26
CA ILE A 21 -0.96 3.01 -6.07
C ILE A 21 -0.85 4.12 -7.12
N GLN A 22 -0.31 5.29 -6.73
CA GLN A 22 -0.10 6.41 -7.64
C GLN A 22 0.97 6.10 -8.70
N GLU A 23 2.08 5.49 -8.31
CA GLU A 23 3.14 5.05 -9.23
C GLU A 23 2.63 4.01 -10.24
N LEU A 24 1.81 3.05 -9.78
CA LEU A 24 1.17 2.07 -10.66
C LEU A 24 0.19 2.74 -11.62
N ALA A 25 -0.63 3.66 -11.13
CA ALA A 25 -1.57 4.40 -11.96
C ALA A 25 -0.86 5.29 -13.00
N ASP A 26 0.29 5.86 -12.66
CA ASP A 26 1.12 6.60 -13.62
C ASP A 26 1.67 5.69 -14.71
N TYR A 27 2.17 4.52 -14.33
CA TYR A 27 2.62 3.50 -15.27
C TYR A 27 1.50 3.04 -16.22
N GLU A 28 0.28 2.87 -15.70
CA GLU A 28 -0.90 2.50 -16.49
C GLU A 28 -1.54 3.69 -17.23
N LYS A 29 -1.05 4.93 -17.03
CA LYS A 29 -1.65 6.19 -17.52
C LYS A 29 -3.09 6.42 -17.03
N LEU A 30 -3.40 5.90 -15.86
CA LEU A 30 -4.69 6.00 -15.18
C LEU A 30 -4.60 6.85 -13.90
N SER A 31 -3.59 7.71 -13.76
CA SER A 31 -3.39 8.58 -12.60
C SER A 31 -4.62 9.38 -12.19
N ASP A 32 -5.45 9.80 -13.16
CA ASP A 32 -6.70 10.55 -12.91
C ASP A 32 -7.79 9.71 -12.20
N GLN A 33 -7.70 8.37 -12.27
CA GLN A 33 -8.60 7.47 -11.57
C GLN A 33 -8.26 7.30 -10.09
N VAL A 34 -7.04 7.63 -9.68
CA VAL A 34 -6.62 7.56 -8.28
C VAL A 34 -7.13 8.79 -7.54
N LYS A 35 -8.33 8.67 -6.96
CA LYS A 35 -8.97 9.73 -6.16
C LYS A 35 -8.84 9.53 -4.64
N ASN A 36 -8.32 8.38 -4.24
CA ASN A 36 -8.18 8.03 -2.82
C ASN A 36 -6.98 8.76 -2.22
N THR A 37 -7.09 9.16 -0.96
CA THR A 37 -5.98 9.74 -0.19
C THR A 37 -5.52 8.77 0.88
N ALA A 38 -4.32 8.97 1.44
CA ALA A 38 -3.83 8.14 2.55
C ALA A 38 -4.81 8.11 3.75
N GLU A 39 -5.54 9.20 3.99
CA GLU A 39 -6.59 9.27 5.01
C GLU A 39 -7.80 8.40 4.69
N ASP A 40 -8.21 8.34 3.42
CA ASP A 40 -9.30 7.48 2.97
C ASP A 40 -8.90 6.00 3.12
N LEU A 41 -7.67 5.65 2.75
CA LEU A 41 -7.11 4.31 3.02
C LEU A 41 -7.08 3.97 4.52
N ARG A 42 -6.65 4.90 5.38
CA ARG A 42 -6.70 4.73 6.84
C ARG A 42 -8.13 4.47 7.31
N ARG A 43 -9.08 5.27 6.83
CA ARG A 43 -10.49 5.19 7.22
C ARG A 43 -11.16 3.90 6.74
N ASP A 44 -10.82 3.40 5.57
CA ASP A 44 -11.53 2.29 4.95
C ASP A 44 -10.84 0.94 5.15
N GLY A 45 -9.51 0.90 5.29
CA GLY A 45 -8.73 -0.32 5.51
C GLY A 45 -8.48 -0.67 6.98
N PHE A 46 -8.57 0.31 7.90
CA PHE A 46 -8.16 0.13 9.31
C PHE A 46 -9.28 0.38 10.31
N LYS A 47 -10.53 0.48 9.86
CA LYS A 47 -11.69 0.49 10.77
C LYS A 47 -11.80 -0.82 11.52
N GLU A 48 -11.89 -0.74 12.85
CA GLU A 48 -11.96 -1.89 13.76
C GLU A 48 -13.18 -2.81 13.50
N THR A 49 -14.29 -2.26 13.03
CA THR A 49 -15.55 -3.02 12.93
C THR A 49 -15.73 -3.77 11.61
N SER A 50 -15.16 -3.29 10.49
CA SER A 50 -15.23 -3.96 9.19
C SER A 50 -14.32 -3.25 8.17
N PRO A 51 -13.07 -3.70 7.96
CA PRO A 51 -12.22 -3.11 6.93
C PRO A 51 -12.76 -3.46 5.54
N LEU A 52 -12.88 -2.47 4.66
CA LEU A 52 -13.32 -2.66 3.27
C LEU A 52 -12.27 -3.38 2.43
N PHE A 53 -11.00 -3.25 2.81
CA PHE A 53 -9.88 -3.91 2.17
C PHE A 53 -8.82 -4.29 3.20
N ARG A 54 -7.96 -5.25 2.85
CA ARG A 54 -6.76 -5.57 3.61
C ARG A 54 -5.57 -5.44 2.67
N SER A 55 -4.53 -4.76 3.15
CA SER A 55 -3.28 -4.61 2.41
C SER A 55 -2.18 -5.44 3.06
N LEU A 56 -1.29 -5.97 2.24
CA LEU A 56 -0.05 -6.61 2.68
C LEU A 56 1.11 -5.73 2.23
N VAL A 57 2.05 -5.51 3.13
CA VAL A 57 3.28 -4.79 2.83
C VAL A 57 4.45 -5.75 2.85
N VAL A 58 5.38 -5.52 1.92
CA VAL A 58 6.64 -6.25 1.85
C VAL A 58 7.73 -5.28 2.29
N GLU A 59 8.32 -5.55 3.44
CA GLU A 59 9.50 -4.84 3.92
C GLU A 59 10.75 -5.58 3.43
N SER A 60 11.63 -4.86 2.73
CA SER A 60 12.96 -5.35 2.39
C SER A 60 13.83 -5.24 3.65
N GLU A 61 14.51 -6.32 4.05
CA GLU A 61 15.51 -6.27 5.14
C GLU A 61 16.76 -5.48 4.72
N ASP A 62 16.87 -5.15 3.42
CA ASP A 62 17.87 -4.24 2.88
C ASP A 62 17.33 -2.81 2.93
N GLU A 63 17.99 -1.98 3.73
CA GLU A 63 17.57 -0.65 4.17
C GLU A 63 17.28 0.37 3.04
N GLN A 64 17.26 0.01 1.75
CA GLN A 64 17.29 0.98 0.64
C GLN A 64 16.48 0.63 -0.62
N GLN A 65 15.57 -0.36 -0.63
CA GLN A 65 14.66 -0.54 -1.78
C GLN A 65 13.23 -0.90 -1.36
N GLN A 66 12.41 0.15 -1.25
CA GLN A 66 10.96 0.11 -1.10
C GLN A 66 10.36 -0.48 -2.39
N THR A 67 9.99 -1.75 -2.36
CA THR A 67 9.18 -2.36 -3.42
C THR A 67 8.11 -3.20 -2.74
N THR A 68 7.02 -2.55 -2.35
CA THR A 68 5.86 -3.26 -1.81
C THR A 68 4.88 -3.57 -2.93
N GLY A 69 4.86 -4.84 -3.36
CA GLY A 69 3.85 -5.34 -4.28
C GLY A 69 2.52 -5.52 -3.55
N LEU A 70 1.49 -4.75 -3.93
CA LEU A 70 0.12 -5.01 -3.47
C LEU A 70 -0.50 -6.14 -4.31
N HIS A 71 -0.96 -7.19 -3.65
CA HIS A 71 -1.88 -8.17 -4.22
C HIS A 71 -3.29 -7.87 -3.70
N ILE A 72 -4.10 -7.19 -4.50
CA ILE A 72 -5.52 -6.97 -4.23
C ILE A 72 -6.28 -8.23 -4.68
N MET A 73 -6.92 -8.94 -3.73
CA MET A 73 -7.92 -9.98 -4.01
C MET A 73 -9.33 -9.42 -3.79
#